data_AF-A0A955TET7-F1
#
_entry.id   AF-A0A955TET7-F1
#
_cell.length_a   1.000
_cell.length_b   1.000
_cell.length_c   1.000
_cell.angle_alpha   90.00
_cell.angle_beta   90.00
_cell.angle_gamma   90.00
#
_symmetry.space_group_name_H-M   'P 1'
#
loop_
_entity.id
_entity.type
_entity.pdbx_description
1 polymer ?
#
loop_
_entity_poly.entity_id
_entity_poly.type
_entity_poly.pdbx_seq_one_letter_code
_entity_poly.pdbx_strand_id
1 'polypeptide(L)' 'SIVADDCQFRSHCSFDSGVIRPDHQFVLTRLAPGQYPYHCGLHPFMRGLLTIHTAHSPSSDI' A
#
# COMPACT_ATOMS: atom_id res chain seq x y z
N SER A 1 5.88 1.94 10.24
CA SER A 1 6.35 1.79 8.85
C SER A 1 5.60 0.66 8.25
N ILE A 2 4.73 0.99 7.31
CA ILE A 2 3.97 0.03 6.50
C ILE A 2 4.70 -0.04 5.16
N VAL A 3 5.20 -1.23 4.83
CA VAL A 3 6.10 -1.45 3.70
C VAL A 3 5.51 -2.56 2.84
N ALA A 4 5.48 -2.34 1.53
CA ALA A 4 5.13 -3.38 0.58
C ALA A 4 6.18 -4.51 0.61
N ASP A 5 5.72 -5.77 0.50
CA ASP A 5 6.59 -6.95 0.59
C ASP A 5 7.55 -7.07 -0.61
N ASP A 6 7.29 -6.34 -1.70
CA ASP A 6 8.14 -6.28 -2.89
C ASP A 6 9.38 -5.37 -2.74
N CYS A 7 9.54 -4.75 -1.57
CA CYS A 7 10.61 -3.82 -1.26
C CYS A 7 11.98 -4.54 -1.15
N GLN A 8 12.70 -4.65 -2.27
CA GLN A 8 14.05 -5.21 -2.30
C GLN A 8 15.07 -4.17 -1.82
N PHE A 9 15.84 -4.51 -0.77
CA PHE A 9 16.96 -3.71 -0.24
C PHE A 9 16.69 -2.19 -0.13
N ARG A 10 15.44 -1.78 0.13
CA ARG A 10 14.98 -0.39 0.21
C ARG A 10 15.31 0.49 -1.01
N SER A 11 15.55 -0.09 -2.20
CA SER A 11 15.87 0.67 -3.42
C SER A 11 14.74 0.67 -4.44
N HIS A 12 13.83 -0.30 -4.40
CA HIS A 12 12.65 -0.36 -5.27
C HIS A 12 11.49 -1.01 -4.52
N CYS A 13 10.54 -0.20 -4.07
CA CYS A 13 9.39 -0.63 -3.29
C CYS A 13 8.14 -0.04 -3.92
N SER A 14 7.05 -0.81 -4.02
CA SER A 14 5.78 -0.24 -4.50
C SER A 14 5.31 0.90 -3.60
N PHE A 15 5.50 0.76 -2.28
CA PHE A 15 5.42 1.86 -1.32
C PHE A 15 6.15 1.54 -0.01
N ASP A 16 6.58 2.58 0.70
CA ASP A 16 7.01 2.56 2.10
C ASP A 16 6.50 3.85 2.76
N SER A 17 5.71 3.72 3.83
CA SER A 17 5.19 4.89 4.54
C SER A 17 6.19 5.55 5.48
N GLY A 18 7.36 4.94 5.71
CA GLY A 18 8.27 5.32 6.78
C GLY A 18 7.62 5.16 8.16
N VAL A 19 8.28 5.62 9.23
CA VAL A 19 7.64 5.58 10.56
C VAL A 19 6.55 6.65 10.63
N ILE A 20 5.29 6.23 10.59
CA ILE A 20 4.14 7.07 10.91
C ILE A 20 4.05 7.18 12.43
N ARG A 21 4.15 8.41 12.96
CA ARG A 21 4.01 8.70 14.39
C ARG A 21 2.53 8.75 14.80
N PRO A 22 2.20 8.67 16.11
CA PRO A 22 0.84 8.93 16.58
C PRO A 22 0.29 10.23 16.00
N ASP A 23 -0.99 10.24 15.63
CA ASP A 23 -1.72 11.38 15.03
C ASP A 23 -1.24 11.86 13.65
N HIS A 24 -0.27 11.18 13.03
CA HIS A 24 0.15 11.44 11.64
C HIS A 24 -0.51 10.48 10.65
N GLN A 25 -0.56 10.90 9.40
CA GLN A 25 -1.08 10.12 8.29
C GLN A 25 -0.04 10.01 7.17
N PHE A 26 -0.12 8.92 6.41
CA PHE A 26 0.60 8.73 5.17
C PHE A 26 -0.40 8.65 4.03
N VAL A 27 -0.12 9.35 2.93
CA VAL A 27 -0.98 9.39 1.74
C VAL A 27 -0.26 8.69 0.60
N LEU A 28 -0.90 7.66 0.06
CA LEU A 28 -0.44 6.92 -1.11
C LEU A 28 -1.16 7.43 -2.36
N THR A 29 -0.46 8.12 -3.25
CA THR A 29 -1.10 8.89 -4.32
C THR A 29 -1.52 8.06 -5.53
N ARG A 30 -0.67 7.13 -5.99
CA ARG A 30 -0.95 6.28 -7.16
C ARG A 30 -0.20 4.96 -7.07
N LEU A 31 -0.90 3.90 -7.46
CA LEU A 31 -0.36 2.58 -7.74
C LEU A 31 -1.02 2.06 -9.02
N ALA A 32 -0.34 1.16 -9.73
CA ALA A 32 -0.96 0.44 -10.83
C ALA A 32 -2.03 -0.53 -10.28
N PRO A 33 -3.01 -0.94 -11.10
CA PRO A 33 -3.89 -2.04 -10.74
C PRO A 33 -3.07 -3.30 -10.42
N GLY A 34 -3.40 -3.96 -9.32
CA GLY A 34 -2.61 -5.08 -8.82
C GLY A 34 -2.83 -5.37 -7.34
N GLN A 35 -2.05 -6.32 -6.83
CA GLN A 35 -2.06 -6.74 -5.44
C GLN A 35 -0.72 -6.42 -4.78
N TYR A 36 -0.78 -5.77 -3.63
CA TYR A 36 0.38 -5.31 -2.88
C TYR A 36 0.29 -5.84 -1.45
N PRO A 37 0.81 -7.05 -1.18
CA PRO A 37 0.97 -7.53 0.19
C PRO A 37 1.95 -6.60 0.92
N TYR A 38 1.65 -6.31 2.18
CA TYR A 38 2.45 -5.40 2.99
C TYR A 38 2.53 -5.86 4.44
N HIS A 39 3.55 -5.36 5.14
CA HIS A 39 3.72 -5.59 6.56
C HIS A 39 4.16 -4.32 7.29
N CYS A 40 4.00 -4.32 8.62
CA CYS A 40 4.62 -3.31 9.46
C CYS A 40 6.07 -3.69 9.78
N GLY A 41 7.03 -2.84 9.41
CA GLY A 41 8.45 -3.06 9.71
C GLY A 41 8.80 -3.00 11.21
N LEU A 42 7.93 -2.45 12.05
CA LEU A 42 8.09 -2.43 13.51
C LEU A 42 7.42 -3.62 14.19
N HIS A 43 6.35 -4.14 13.58
CA HIS A 43 5.49 -5.18 14.13
C HIS A 43 5.24 -6.23 13.04
N PRO A 44 6.14 -7.21 12.85
CA PRO A 44 6.11 -8.10 11.68
C PRO A 44 4.85 -8.96 11.54
N PHE A 45 4.09 -9.11 12.63
CA PHE A 45 2.81 -9.80 12.66
C PHE A 45 1.66 -8.98 12.05
N MET A 46 1.80 -7.65 11.96
CA MET A 46 0.83 -6.82 11.26
C MET A 46 1.05 -6.95 9.76
N ARG A 47 0.17 -7.68 9.09
CA ARG A 47 0.20 -7.92 7.64
C ARG A 47 -1.14 -7.56 7.03
N GLY A 48 -1.11 -7.16 5.76
CA GLY A 48 -2.32 -6.90 5.00
C GLY A 48 -2.09 -7.03 3.50
N LEU A 49 -3.18 -6.93 2.74
CA LEU A 49 -3.18 -6.95 1.30
C LEU A 49 -3.91 -5.71 0.78
N LEU A 50 -3.24 -4.90 -0.04
CA LEU A 50 -3.85 -3.79 -0.75
C LEU A 50 -4.13 -4.22 -2.19
N THR A 51 -5.40 -4.19 -2.60
CA THR A 51 -5.80 -4.50 -3.97
C THR A 51 -6.27 -3.23 -4.66
N ILE A 52 -5.62 -2.89 -5.78
CA ILE A 52 -5.99 -1.76 -6.63
C ILE A 52 -6.68 -2.32 -7.87
N HIS A 53 -7.92 -1.91 -8.07
CA HIS A 53 -8.68 -2.25 -9.26
C HIS A 53 -8.48 -1.17 -10.32
N THR A 54 -8.62 -1.53 -11.59
CA THR A 54 -8.84 -0.52 -12.63
C THR A 54 -10.09 0.27 -12.28
N ALA A 55 -10.09 1.57 -12.58
CA ALA A 55 -11.31 2.35 -12.48
C ALA A 55 -12.37 1.71 -13.40
N HIS A 56 -13.35 1.05 -12.80
CA HIS A 56 -14.53 0.63 -13.54
C HIS A 56 -15.43 1.86 -13.59
N SER A 57 -15.75 2.35 -14.79
CA SER A 57 -16.78 3.38 -14.92
C SER A 57 -18.04 2.86 -14.24
N PRO A 58 -18.70 3.65 -13.36
CA PRO A 58 -19.97 3.22 -12.80
C PRO A 58 -20.93 2.98 -13.97
N SER A 59 -21.46 1.76 -14.05
CA SER A 59 -22.53 1.41 -14.99
C SER A 59 -23.66 2.40 -14.78
N SER A 60 -23.93 3.26 -15.76
CA SER A 60 -25.17 4.03 -15.81
C SER A 60 -26.24 3.08 -16.34
N ASP A 61 -26.75 2.23 -15.45
CA ASP A 61 -27.95 1.45 -15.74
C ASP A 61 -29.15 2.41 -15.74
N ILE A 62 -29.84 2.45 -16.88
CA ILE A 62 -30.96 3.35 -17.22
C ILE A 62 -32.30 2.72 -16.82
#